data_AF-A0A174N831-F1
#
_entry.id   AF-A0A174N831-F1
#
_cell.length_a   1.000
_cell.length_b   1.000
_cell.length_c   1.000
_cell.angle_alpha   90.00
_cell.angle_beta   90.00
_cell.angle_gamma   90.00
#
_symmetry.space_group_name_H-M   'P 1'
#
loop_
_entity.id
_entity.type
_entity.pdbx_description
1 polymer ?
#
loop_
_entity_poly.entity_id
_entity_poly.type
_entity_poly.pdbx_seq_one_letter_code
_entity_poly.pdbx_strand_id
1 'polypeptide(L)'
;MAKSSHSKLIVIKLVLMAILFVIIISGISLYVYPKSQKGSFYSPNVENNITSNAKEHYIRLADNYLDDDDLSKLYKIDNAEDLLKKFNEELNEQYDFYEITFQAFQSLNALEIDDKFFKKYGKKKETIKNQKIKINGTLRYVSSLNTIQVNQRAYDKFLSNISEGRGFQDQDFLFDEKSIPVILGHDYKEYYHIGDIFELNYLETDRKMEVIGFFKEDIALRIDDIEYMLNTYICSPYFQIKKSPSTNAERIFQLRYYLEKNQGFIQYTIQNTDDYMTDETMILKDREEAVKKRAAQFGLDYTILMYPSEIILIDNNKN
;
A
#
# COMPACT_ATOMS: atom_id res chain seq x y z
N MET A 1 -19.18 -40.38 -9.16
CA MET A 1 -18.60 -39.32 -10.03
C MET A 1 -18.53 -37.91 -9.39
N ALA A 2 -18.64 -37.76 -8.05
CA ALA A 2 -18.68 -36.44 -7.39
C ALA A 2 -17.36 -35.97 -6.70
N LYS A 3 -16.30 -36.79 -6.67
CA LYS A 3 -15.04 -36.47 -5.96
C LYS A 3 -14.06 -35.56 -6.71
N SER A 4 -14.24 -35.32 -8.01
CA SER A 4 -13.29 -34.60 -8.88
C SER A 4 -13.48 -33.06 -8.89
N SER A 5 -14.69 -32.58 -8.56
CA SER A 5 -14.98 -31.14 -8.49
C SER A 5 -14.47 -30.51 -7.19
N HIS A 6 -14.63 -31.22 -6.06
CA HIS A 6 -14.17 -30.75 -4.75
C HIS A 6 -12.65 -30.66 -4.65
N SER A 7 -11.90 -31.60 -5.21
CA SER A 7 -10.43 -31.56 -5.19
C SER A 7 -9.84 -30.41 -6.01
N LYS A 8 -10.48 -30.04 -7.13
CA LYS A 8 -10.07 -28.88 -7.94
C LYS A 8 -10.34 -27.55 -7.26
N LEU A 9 -11.47 -27.43 -6.55
CA LEU A 9 -11.82 -26.22 -5.78
C LEU A 9 -10.85 -26.00 -4.59
N ILE A 10 -10.40 -27.09 -3.96
CA ILE A 10 -9.42 -27.05 -2.85
C ILE A 10 -8.03 -26.61 -3.36
N VAL A 11 -7.59 -27.12 -4.52
CA VAL A 11 -6.30 -26.71 -5.13
C VAL A 11 -6.32 -25.25 -5.60
N ILE A 12 -7.45 -24.77 -6.14
CA ILE A 12 -7.62 -23.35 -6.53
C ILE A 12 -7.59 -22.43 -5.31
N LYS A 13 -8.24 -22.82 -4.21
CA LYS A 13 -8.15 -22.09 -2.93
C LYS A 13 -6.72 -22.08 -2.37
N LEU A 14 -5.97 -23.18 -2.48
CA LEU A 14 -4.59 -23.28 -2.00
C LEU A 14 -3.61 -22.42 -2.81
N VAL A 15 -3.81 -22.28 -4.13
CA VAL A 15 -2.96 -21.42 -4.98
C VAL A 15 -3.30 -19.94 -4.77
N LEU A 16 -4.57 -19.59 -4.54
CA LEU A 16 -4.97 -18.24 -4.14
C LEU A 16 -4.51 -17.91 -2.69
N MET A 17 -4.53 -18.89 -1.77
CA MET A 17 -3.93 -18.79 -0.43
C MET A 17 -2.41 -18.57 -0.47
N ALA A 18 -1.72 -19.19 -1.44
CA ALA A 18 -0.28 -18.98 -1.62
C ALA A 18 0.06 -17.57 -2.14
N ILE A 19 -0.89 -16.90 -2.81
CA ILE A 19 -0.79 -15.48 -3.18
C ILE A 19 -1.09 -14.58 -1.96
N LEU A 20 -1.95 -15.03 -1.05
CA LEU A 20 -2.27 -14.43 0.26
C LEU A 20 -1.06 -14.39 1.22
N PHE A 21 -0.06 -15.25 1.03
CA PHE A 21 1.19 -15.26 1.82
C PHE A 21 1.99 -13.95 1.75
N VAL A 22 1.65 -13.05 0.82
CA VAL A 22 2.27 -11.71 0.69
C VAL A 22 1.75 -10.72 1.76
N ILE A 23 0.51 -10.86 2.23
CA ILE A 23 -0.06 -9.97 3.27
C ILE A 23 0.62 -10.24 4.63
N ILE A 24 1.05 -11.48 4.88
CA ILE A 24 1.66 -11.88 6.15
C ILE A 24 3.05 -11.24 6.35
N ILE A 25 3.73 -10.81 5.28
CA ILE A 25 5.09 -10.22 5.42
C ILE A 25 5.05 -8.82 6.02
N SER A 26 3.96 -8.04 5.89
CA SER A 26 3.87 -6.77 6.62
C SER A 26 3.74 -6.98 8.13
N GLY A 27 3.08 -8.06 8.57
CA GLY A 27 2.98 -8.49 9.97
C GLY A 27 4.25 -9.15 10.53
N ILE A 28 5.04 -9.88 9.73
CA ILE A 28 6.29 -10.51 10.19
C ILE A 28 7.38 -9.48 10.57
N SER A 29 7.27 -8.24 10.08
CA SER A 29 8.13 -7.12 10.49
C SER A 29 8.12 -6.89 12.01
N LEU A 30 7.07 -7.31 12.72
CA LEU A 30 6.95 -7.15 14.18
C LEU A 30 7.77 -8.15 15.00
N TYR A 31 8.23 -9.28 14.43
CA TYR A 31 8.84 -10.36 15.22
C TYR A 31 10.33 -10.62 14.96
N VAL A 32 10.95 -9.93 14.00
CA VAL A 32 12.40 -10.02 13.77
C VAL A 32 13.05 -8.63 13.71
N TYR A 33 12.75 -7.78 14.68
CA TYR A 33 13.73 -6.78 15.11
C TYR A 33 14.61 -7.43 16.16
N PRO A 34 15.91 -7.65 15.92
CA PRO A 34 16.81 -7.99 16.99
C PRO A 34 16.77 -6.83 18.00
N LYS A 35 16.53 -7.17 19.28
CA LYS A 35 16.91 -6.31 20.42
C LYS A 35 18.43 -6.10 20.35
N SER A 36 18.89 -5.20 19.49
CA SER A 36 20.28 -4.77 19.45
C SER A 36 20.33 -3.25 19.54
N GLN A 37 20.64 -2.82 20.76
CA GLN A 37 21.26 -1.56 21.15
C GLN A 37 20.45 -0.28 20.90
N LYS A 38 19.86 0.21 22.01
CA LYS A 38 19.71 1.64 22.27
C LYS A 38 21.09 2.30 22.14
N GLY A 39 21.42 2.79 20.96
CA GLY A 39 22.54 3.68 20.70
C GLY A 39 21.98 4.97 20.13
N SER A 40 22.41 6.11 20.67
CA SER A 40 22.01 7.44 20.20
C SER A 40 22.26 7.58 18.70
N PHE A 41 21.20 7.84 17.92
CA PHE A 41 21.36 8.25 16.53
C PHE A 41 21.39 9.78 16.47
N TYR A 42 22.61 10.31 16.62
CA TYR A 42 22.97 11.61 16.07
C TYR A 42 23.24 11.38 14.58
N SER A 43 22.38 11.90 13.70
CA SER A 43 22.71 12.04 12.29
C SER A 43 23.30 13.43 12.07
N PRO A 44 24.50 13.58 11.49
CA PRO A 44 25.09 14.89 11.25
C PRO A 44 24.30 15.62 10.15
N ASN A 45 23.93 16.86 10.48
CA ASN A 45 23.23 17.86 9.70
C ASN A 45 23.38 17.75 8.18
N VAL A 46 22.26 17.49 7.50
CA VAL A 46 21.99 18.07 6.18
C VAL A 46 21.20 19.35 6.45
N GLU A 47 21.89 20.48 6.46
CA GLU A 47 21.27 21.82 6.53
C GLU A 47 20.46 22.06 5.25
N ASN A 48 19.19 21.69 5.28
CA ASN A 48 18.20 22.28 4.40
C ASN A 48 17.46 23.34 5.21
N ASN A 49 17.65 24.60 4.82
CA ASN A 49 16.97 25.77 5.35
C ASN A 49 15.44 25.60 5.26
N ILE A 50 14.82 25.08 6.32
CA ILE A 50 13.39 25.20 6.57
C ILE A 50 13.23 25.75 7.97
N THR A 51 12.90 27.04 8.04
CA THR A 51 12.44 27.70 9.26
C THR A 51 11.08 27.14 9.68
N SER A 52 11.10 26.04 10.42
CA SER A 52 10.01 25.51 11.22
C SER A 52 10.64 24.65 12.32
N ASN A 53 10.59 25.09 13.58
CA ASN A 53 11.13 24.38 14.74
C ASN A 53 10.37 23.08 15.10
N ALA A 54 9.48 22.59 14.23
CA ALA A 54 8.74 21.34 14.38
C ALA A 54 9.07 20.40 13.21
N LYS A 55 9.58 19.21 13.54
CA LYS A 55 9.79 18.13 12.59
C LYS A 55 8.45 17.38 12.41
N GLU A 56 8.10 17.05 11.17
CA GLU A 56 6.94 16.22 10.88
C GLU A 56 7.29 14.76 11.13
N HIS A 57 6.43 14.07 11.86
CA HIS A 57 6.56 12.65 12.16
C HIS A 57 5.30 11.92 11.69
N TYR A 58 5.45 10.64 11.40
CA TYR A 58 4.37 9.79 10.95
C TYR A 58 4.21 8.61 11.91
N ILE A 59 3.00 8.11 12.07
CA ILE A 59 2.73 6.90 12.85
C ILE A 59 1.95 5.96 11.95
N ARG A 60 2.45 4.74 11.80
CA ARG A 60 1.79 3.75 10.95
C ARG A 60 0.61 3.09 11.69
N LEU A 61 -0.53 3.02 11.01
CA LEU A 61 -1.69 2.23 11.42
C LEU A 61 -1.51 0.78 10.98
N ALA A 62 -1.96 -0.16 11.82
CA ALA A 62 -1.96 -1.58 11.51
C ALA A 62 -3.26 -2.22 12.01
N ASP A 63 -3.77 -3.22 11.30
CA ASP A 63 -4.82 -4.09 11.82
C ASP A 63 -4.20 -5.24 12.64
N ASN A 64 -5.02 -5.85 13.49
CA ASN A 64 -4.64 -7.02 14.29
C ASN A 64 -5.17 -8.35 13.70
N TYR A 65 -5.55 -8.39 12.42
CA TYR A 65 -5.98 -9.63 11.76
C TYR A 65 -4.76 -10.41 11.27
N LEU A 66 -4.06 -11.07 12.20
CA LEU A 66 -2.73 -11.64 11.96
C LEU A 66 -2.72 -12.93 11.14
N ASP A 67 -3.88 -13.61 11.05
CA ASP A 67 -4.02 -14.87 10.34
C ASP A 67 -5.39 -15.03 9.66
N ASP A 68 -5.54 -16.13 8.92
CA ASP A 68 -6.74 -16.46 8.17
C ASP A 68 -7.97 -16.61 9.08
N ASP A 69 -7.79 -17.09 10.31
CA ASP A 69 -8.89 -17.30 11.24
C ASP A 69 -9.44 -15.95 11.74
N ASP A 70 -8.55 -15.02 12.08
CA ASP A 70 -8.91 -13.65 12.47
C ASP A 70 -9.54 -12.88 11.30
N LEU A 71 -8.96 -12.97 10.11
CA LEU A 71 -9.53 -12.35 8.92
C LEU A 71 -10.91 -12.94 8.56
N SER A 72 -11.11 -14.24 8.80
CA SER A 72 -12.41 -14.88 8.61
C SER A 72 -13.50 -14.32 9.53
N LYS A 73 -13.13 -13.83 10.72
CA LYS A 73 -14.08 -13.20 11.65
C LYS A 73 -14.59 -11.89 11.06
N LEU A 74 -13.70 -11.05 10.51
CA LEU A 74 -14.08 -9.82 9.82
C LEU A 74 -15.01 -10.11 8.63
N TYR A 75 -14.73 -11.14 7.84
CA TYR A 75 -15.55 -11.47 6.67
C TYR A 75 -16.97 -11.91 7.01
N LYS A 76 -17.20 -12.39 8.24
CA LYS A 76 -18.51 -12.79 8.78
C LYS A 76 -19.29 -11.61 9.39
N ILE A 77 -18.66 -10.46 9.60
CA ILE A 77 -19.37 -9.26 10.05
C ILE A 77 -20.25 -8.76 8.89
N ASP A 78 -21.53 -8.56 9.17
CA ASP A 78 -22.48 -8.00 8.21
C ASP A 78 -22.06 -6.59 7.80
N ASN A 79 -22.03 -6.32 6.49
CA ASN A 79 -21.62 -5.04 5.91
C ASN A 79 -20.21 -4.56 6.36
N ALA A 80 -19.29 -5.48 6.69
CA ALA A 80 -17.92 -5.15 7.08
C ALA A 80 -17.19 -4.22 6.10
N GLU A 81 -17.46 -4.36 4.80
CA GLU A 81 -16.94 -3.48 3.75
C GLU A 81 -17.37 -2.02 3.91
N ASP A 82 -18.59 -1.77 4.38
CA ASP A 82 -19.10 -0.43 4.62
C ASP A 82 -18.61 0.13 5.97
N LEU A 83 -18.36 -0.73 6.95
CA LEU A 83 -17.74 -0.35 8.22
C LEU A 83 -16.28 0.07 8.00
N LEU A 84 -15.52 -0.68 7.20
CA LEU A 84 -14.14 -0.33 6.82
C LEU A 84 -14.06 0.98 6.03
N LYS A 85 -15.03 1.23 5.12
CA LYS A 85 -15.17 2.51 4.41
C LYS A 85 -15.39 3.68 5.35
N LYS A 86 -16.36 3.56 6.26
CA LYS A 86 -16.68 4.63 7.23
C LYS A 86 -15.50 4.90 8.16
N PHE A 87 -14.81 3.85 8.60
CA PHE A 87 -13.59 4.01 9.38
C PHE A 87 -12.50 4.75 8.59
N ASN A 88 -12.32 4.44 7.30
CA ASN A 88 -11.40 5.15 6.42
C ASN A 88 -11.76 6.64 6.26
N GLU A 89 -13.04 6.94 6.05
CA GLU A 89 -13.57 8.31 5.94
C GLU A 89 -13.25 9.08 7.23
N GLU A 90 -13.56 8.51 8.39
CA GLU A 90 -13.27 9.15 9.68
C GLU A 90 -11.78 9.35 9.96
N LEU A 91 -10.91 8.42 9.54
CA LEU A 91 -9.47 8.59 9.63
C LEU A 91 -9.00 9.80 8.81
N ASN A 92 -9.50 9.92 7.57
CA ASN A 92 -9.14 11.02 6.69
C ASN A 92 -9.70 12.39 7.14
N GLU A 93 -10.85 12.40 7.83
CA GLU A 93 -11.47 13.60 8.39
C GLU A 93 -10.81 14.07 9.69
N GLN A 94 -10.44 13.13 10.58
CA GLN A 94 -9.92 13.46 11.91
C GLN A 94 -8.42 13.71 11.91
N TYR A 95 -7.70 13.18 10.92
CA TYR A 95 -6.25 13.20 10.89
C TYR A 95 -5.73 13.62 9.51
N ASP A 96 -4.51 14.13 9.51
CA ASP A 96 -3.66 14.15 8.31
C ASP A 96 -3.21 12.72 8.01
N PHE A 97 -4.12 11.95 7.42
CA PHE A 97 -3.95 10.55 7.10
C PHE A 97 -3.41 10.37 5.68
N TYR A 98 -2.30 9.66 5.57
CA TYR A 98 -1.56 9.38 4.35
C TYR A 98 -1.68 7.90 4.03
N GLU A 99 -2.52 7.56 3.06
CA GLU A 99 -2.64 6.18 2.60
C GLU A 99 -1.50 5.93 1.63
N ILE A 100 -0.54 5.09 2.02
CA ILE A 100 0.60 4.71 1.18
C ILE A 100 0.82 3.21 1.36
N THR A 101 0.60 2.43 0.30
CA THR A 101 0.89 1.00 0.32
C THR A 101 1.62 0.58 -0.94
N PHE A 102 2.17 -0.64 -0.88
CA PHE A 102 2.97 -1.21 -1.96
C PHE A 102 2.38 -2.54 -2.42
N GLN A 103 1.06 -2.70 -2.40
CA GLN A 103 0.43 -3.97 -2.75
C GLN A 103 0.65 -4.24 -4.23
N ALA A 104 1.29 -5.37 -4.55
CA ALA A 104 1.66 -5.71 -5.92
C ALA A 104 0.43 -5.84 -6.82
N PHE A 105 0.46 -5.17 -7.96
CA PHE A 105 -0.36 -5.59 -9.09
C PHE A 105 0.31 -6.77 -9.78
N GLN A 106 -0.51 -7.67 -10.32
CA GLN A 106 -0.02 -8.89 -10.95
C GLN A 106 -0.36 -8.93 -12.44
N SER A 107 0.63 -9.19 -13.28
CA SER A 107 0.33 -9.62 -14.66
C SER A 107 -0.08 -11.09 -14.64
N LEU A 108 -1.12 -11.44 -15.41
CA LEU A 108 -1.51 -12.83 -15.70
C LEU A 108 -0.98 -13.33 -17.05
N ASN A 109 -0.19 -12.50 -17.74
CA ASN A 109 0.50 -12.78 -18.98
C ASN A 109 2.02 -12.79 -18.77
N ALA A 110 2.75 -13.51 -19.63
CA ALA A 110 4.20 -13.48 -19.59
C ALA A 110 4.71 -12.07 -19.91
N LEU A 111 5.67 -11.59 -19.12
CA LEU A 111 6.33 -10.30 -19.30
C LEU A 111 7.79 -10.51 -19.65
N GLU A 112 8.22 -9.90 -20.74
CA GLU A 112 9.62 -9.90 -21.21
C GLU A 112 10.25 -8.53 -20.92
N ILE A 113 10.32 -8.17 -19.63
CA ILE A 113 10.94 -6.94 -19.13
C ILE A 113 12.00 -7.27 -18.07
N ASP A 114 12.85 -6.28 -17.77
CA ASP A 114 13.96 -6.41 -16.82
C ASP A 114 13.50 -6.76 -15.39
N ASP A 115 14.36 -7.44 -14.63
CA ASP A 115 14.04 -7.88 -13.26
C ASP A 115 13.77 -6.72 -12.29
N LYS A 116 14.24 -5.50 -12.59
CA LYS A 116 14.03 -4.29 -11.79
C LYS A 116 12.57 -3.87 -11.62
N PHE A 117 11.67 -4.34 -12.48
CA PHE A 117 10.23 -4.02 -12.44
C PHE A 117 9.43 -4.94 -11.51
N PHE A 118 10.00 -6.07 -11.07
CA PHE A 118 9.28 -7.04 -10.24
C PHE A 118 9.50 -6.80 -8.76
N LYS A 119 8.43 -7.00 -7.99
CA LYS A 119 8.46 -6.91 -6.54
C LYS A 119 9.33 -8.02 -5.96
N LYS A 120 10.17 -7.63 -5.00
CA LYS A 120 11.05 -8.54 -4.24
C LYS A 120 10.40 -8.88 -2.90
N TYR A 121 10.42 -10.16 -2.54
CA TYR A 121 9.78 -10.70 -1.35
C TYR A 121 10.80 -11.35 -0.40
N GLY A 122 10.52 -11.20 0.90
CA GLY A 122 11.29 -11.82 1.98
C GLY A 122 12.75 -11.37 2.07
N LYS A 123 13.48 -11.94 3.04
CA LYS A 123 14.88 -11.59 3.30
C LYS A 123 15.82 -11.92 2.13
N LYS A 124 15.47 -12.93 1.33
CA LYS A 124 16.22 -13.36 0.15
C LYS A 124 15.95 -12.51 -1.09
N LYS A 125 15.01 -11.56 -1.03
CA LYS A 125 14.63 -10.66 -2.13
C LYS A 125 14.22 -11.43 -3.40
N GLU A 126 13.47 -12.51 -3.24
CA GLU A 126 12.99 -13.36 -4.34
C GLU A 126 11.92 -12.63 -5.16
N THR A 127 11.92 -12.82 -6.48
CA THR A 127 10.94 -12.22 -7.40
C THR A 127 9.92 -13.24 -7.87
N ILE A 128 8.66 -12.83 -7.96
CA ILE A 128 7.62 -13.59 -8.66
C ILE A 128 7.60 -13.08 -10.10
N LYS A 129 8.29 -13.79 -11.01
CA LYS A 129 8.35 -13.49 -12.45
C LYS A 129 7.93 -14.71 -13.27
N ASN A 130 6.96 -14.52 -14.15
CA ASN A 130 6.45 -15.49 -15.11
C ASN A 130 6.20 -16.89 -14.52
N GLN A 131 5.73 -16.95 -13.27
CA GLN A 131 5.43 -18.21 -12.62
C GLN A 131 4.20 -18.84 -13.27
N LYS A 132 4.37 -20.05 -13.79
CA LYS A 132 3.30 -20.78 -14.49
C LYS A 132 2.27 -21.28 -13.50
N ILE A 133 1.01 -20.88 -13.68
CA ILE A 133 -0.12 -21.39 -12.90
C ILE A 133 -1.28 -21.79 -13.82
N LYS A 134 -2.22 -22.57 -13.28
CA LYS A 134 -3.42 -22.98 -14.01
C LYS A 134 -4.66 -22.41 -13.33
N ILE A 135 -5.29 -21.41 -13.95
CA ILE A 135 -6.54 -20.80 -13.48
C ILE A 135 -7.68 -21.33 -14.35
N ASN A 136 -8.68 -21.97 -13.76
CA ASN A 136 -9.86 -22.51 -14.46
C ASN A 136 -9.52 -23.40 -15.67
N GLY A 137 -8.44 -24.18 -15.56
CA GLY A 137 -7.99 -25.05 -16.64
C GLY A 137 -7.07 -24.38 -17.68
N THR A 138 -6.89 -23.07 -17.61
CA THR A 138 -6.08 -22.29 -18.56
C THR A 138 -4.72 -21.97 -17.96
N LEU A 139 -3.64 -22.16 -18.73
CA LEU A 139 -2.31 -21.76 -18.33
C LEU A 139 -2.19 -20.24 -18.33
N ARG A 140 -1.65 -19.69 -17.25
CA ARG A 140 -1.36 -18.26 -17.03
C ARG A 140 0.04 -18.12 -16.45
N TYR A 141 0.57 -16.90 -16.51
CA TYR A 141 1.87 -16.55 -15.97
C TYR A 141 1.67 -15.43 -14.95
N VAL A 142 2.11 -15.65 -13.71
CA VAL A 142 2.02 -14.64 -12.66
C VAL A 142 3.34 -13.94 -12.51
N SER A 143 3.28 -12.61 -12.58
CA SER A 143 4.39 -11.72 -12.28
C SER A 143 3.91 -10.63 -11.33
N SER A 144 4.58 -10.44 -10.19
CA SER A 144 4.27 -9.35 -9.26
C SER A 144 5.12 -8.12 -9.57
N LEU A 145 4.47 -6.99 -9.85
CA LEU A 145 5.14 -5.74 -10.22
C LEU A 145 5.36 -4.83 -9.02
N ASN A 146 6.36 -3.95 -9.12
CA ASN A 146 6.55 -2.85 -8.20
C ASN A 146 5.41 -1.85 -8.35
N THR A 147 4.68 -1.61 -7.27
CA THR A 147 3.50 -0.77 -7.27
C THR A 147 3.44 0.06 -6.01
N ILE A 148 2.82 1.22 -6.13
CA ILE A 148 2.52 2.10 -5.00
C ILE A 148 1.10 2.63 -5.16
N GLN A 149 0.28 2.50 -4.12
CA GLN A 149 -1.05 3.07 -4.07
C GLN A 149 -1.09 4.21 -3.07
N VAL A 150 -1.64 5.36 -3.47
CA VAL A 150 -1.66 6.56 -2.62
C VAL A 150 -3.00 7.28 -2.63
N ASN A 151 -3.40 7.85 -1.49
CA ASN A 151 -4.48 8.86 -1.49
C ASN A 151 -3.97 10.20 -2.05
N GLN A 152 -4.92 11.11 -2.29
CA GLN A 152 -4.62 12.44 -2.80
C GLN A 152 -3.64 13.21 -1.91
N ARG A 153 -3.84 13.18 -0.58
CA ARG A 153 -2.97 13.85 0.38
C ARG A 153 -1.51 13.39 0.27
N ALA A 154 -1.27 12.08 0.14
CA ALA A 154 0.07 11.53 -0.05
C ALA A 154 0.64 11.81 -1.44
N TYR A 155 -0.18 11.72 -2.48
CA TYR A 155 0.23 12.06 -3.84
C TYR A 155 0.70 13.52 -3.94
N ASP A 156 -0.11 14.46 -3.47
CA ASP A 156 0.17 15.89 -3.57
C ASP A 156 1.45 16.25 -2.81
N LYS A 157 1.64 15.66 -1.62
CA LYS A 157 2.78 15.93 -0.76
C LYS A 157 4.09 15.32 -1.29
N PHE A 158 4.06 14.10 -1.80
CA PHE A 158 5.28 13.35 -2.09
C PHE A 158 5.49 13.00 -3.56
N LEU A 159 4.44 12.80 -4.35
CA LEU A 159 4.54 12.11 -5.64
C LEU A 159 4.08 12.95 -6.85
N SER A 160 3.84 14.25 -6.69
CA SER A 160 3.39 15.15 -7.77
C SER A 160 4.48 15.53 -8.79
N ASN A 161 5.57 14.77 -8.88
CA ASN A 161 6.75 15.04 -9.72
C ASN A 161 6.67 14.33 -11.08
N ILE A 162 5.95 14.94 -12.02
CA ILE A 162 5.69 14.37 -13.35
C ILE A 162 6.65 14.94 -14.39
N SER A 163 7.18 14.09 -15.27
CA SER A 163 8.02 14.49 -16.41
C SER A 163 7.24 14.59 -17.72
N GLU A 164 6.23 13.76 -17.90
CA GLU A 164 5.45 13.65 -19.13
C GLU A 164 4.00 13.25 -18.82
N GLY A 165 3.05 13.73 -19.63
CA GLY A 165 1.62 13.52 -19.41
C GLY A 165 1.07 14.44 -18.31
N ARG A 166 0.20 13.90 -17.46
CA ARG A 166 -0.42 14.63 -16.34
C ARG A 166 -0.30 13.88 -15.02
N GLY A 167 -0.38 14.63 -13.94
CA GLY A 167 -0.58 14.08 -12.60
C GLY A 167 -2.03 13.65 -12.33
N PHE A 168 -2.26 13.09 -11.15
CA PHE A 168 -3.62 12.84 -10.68
C PHE A 168 -4.36 14.15 -10.41
N GLN A 169 -5.68 14.12 -10.65
CA GLN A 169 -6.64 15.16 -10.35
C GLN A 169 -7.73 14.58 -9.44
N ASP A 170 -8.54 15.44 -8.80
CA ASP A 170 -9.58 15.02 -7.85
C ASP A 170 -10.46 13.86 -8.36
N GLN A 171 -10.87 13.90 -9.65
CA GLN A 171 -11.71 12.84 -10.22
C GLN A 171 -11.00 11.49 -10.36
N ASP A 172 -9.66 11.44 -10.42
CA ASP A 172 -8.90 10.19 -10.52
C ASP A 172 -8.94 9.39 -9.20
N PHE A 173 -9.27 10.06 -8.08
CA PHE A 173 -9.49 9.42 -6.79
C PHE A 173 -10.94 8.95 -6.59
N LEU A 174 -11.77 8.99 -7.63
CA LEU A 174 -13.10 8.41 -7.63
C LEU A 174 -13.10 7.16 -8.50
N PHE A 175 -13.66 6.06 -7.99
CA PHE A 175 -13.67 4.82 -8.74
C PHE A 175 -14.65 4.89 -9.93
N ASP A 176 -14.11 4.97 -11.15
CA ASP A 176 -14.83 4.75 -12.41
C ASP A 176 -14.47 3.34 -12.92
N GLU A 177 -15.46 2.45 -13.09
CA GLU A 177 -15.26 1.03 -13.42
C GLU A 177 -14.56 0.79 -14.78
N LYS A 178 -14.26 1.83 -15.55
CA LYS A 178 -13.67 1.76 -16.90
C LYS A 178 -12.17 1.45 -16.90
N SER A 179 -11.37 2.27 -16.23
CA SER A 179 -9.92 2.18 -16.14
C SER A 179 -9.44 2.89 -14.88
N ILE A 180 -8.38 2.34 -14.27
CA ILE A 180 -7.67 2.99 -13.20
C ILE A 180 -6.57 3.83 -13.86
N PRO A 181 -6.54 5.17 -13.67
CA PRO A 181 -5.45 5.98 -14.18
C PRO A 181 -4.18 5.64 -13.40
N VAL A 182 -3.07 5.46 -14.09
CA VAL A 182 -1.77 5.15 -13.47
C VAL A 182 -0.69 6.09 -13.98
N ILE A 183 0.23 6.41 -13.08
CA ILE A 183 1.48 7.10 -13.39
C ILE A 183 2.59 6.06 -13.33
N LEU A 184 3.34 5.92 -14.42
CA LEU A 184 4.42 4.94 -14.48
C LEU A 184 5.76 5.60 -14.14
N GLY A 185 6.67 4.81 -13.57
CA GLY A 185 8.06 5.19 -13.41
C GLY A 185 8.74 5.48 -14.75
N HIS A 186 9.78 6.31 -14.73
CA HIS A 186 10.50 6.73 -15.93
C HIS A 186 10.95 5.56 -16.83
N ASP A 187 11.42 4.45 -16.25
CA ASP A 187 11.94 3.31 -17.01
C ASP A 187 10.85 2.58 -17.81
N TYR A 188 9.56 2.79 -17.49
CA TYR A 188 8.47 2.23 -18.28
C TYR A 188 8.26 2.91 -19.63
N LYS A 189 8.89 4.07 -19.89
CA LYS A 189 8.80 4.76 -21.20
C LYS A 189 9.35 3.94 -22.36
N GLU A 190 10.19 2.94 -22.10
CA GLU A 190 10.64 1.98 -23.11
C GLU A 190 9.50 1.08 -23.62
N TYR A 191 8.46 0.88 -22.80
CA TYR A 191 7.40 -0.11 -23.06
C TYR A 191 6.01 0.49 -23.30
N TYR A 192 5.76 1.71 -22.81
CA TYR A 192 4.44 2.33 -22.81
C TYR A 192 4.49 3.80 -23.21
N HIS A 193 3.36 4.28 -23.75
CA HIS A 193 3.10 5.68 -24.08
C HIS A 193 1.87 6.19 -23.30
N ILE A 194 1.74 7.51 -23.19
CA ILE A 194 0.53 8.13 -22.63
C ILE A 194 -0.70 7.71 -23.43
N GLY A 195 -1.76 7.30 -22.73
CA GLY A 195 -3.01 6.80 -23.28
C GLY A 195 -3.03 5.29 -23.54
N ASP A 196 -1.91 4.58 -23.37
CA ASP A 196 -1.92 3.13 -23.45
C ASP A 196 -2.78 2.53 -22.34
N ILE A 197 -3.51 1.47 -22.68
CA ILE A 197 -4.33 0.69 -21.75
C ILE A 197 -3.81 -0.73 -21.71
N PHE A 198 -3.52 -1.21 -20.51
CA PHE A 198 -3.10 -2.59 -20.25
C PHE A 198 -3.88 -3.17 -19.07
N GLU A 199 -3.84 -4.48 -18.90
CA GLU A 199 -4.61 -5.18 -17.86
C GLU A 199 -3.68 -5.77 -16.82
N LEU A 200 -4.00 -5.53 -15.55
CA LEU A 200 -3.35 -6.16 -14.41
C LEU A 200 -4.40 -6.69 -13.44
N ASN A 201 -4.08 -7.78 -12.76
CA ASN A 201 -4.86 -8.27 -11.66
C ASN A 201 -4.51 -7.48 -10.38
N TYR A 202 -5.53 -6.91 -9.74
CA TYR A 202 -5.43 -6.26 -8.45
C TYR A 202 -6.47 -6.87 -7.49
N LEU A 203 -5.97 -7.48 -6.40
CA LEU A 203 -6.79 -8.16 -5.39
C LEU A 203 -7.77 -9.18 -6.00
N GLU A 204 -7.26 -10.03 -6.89
CA GLU A 204 -8.01 -11.07 -7.61
C GLU A 204 -9.04 -10.55 -8.63
N THR A 205 -9.01 -9.25 -8.94
CA THR A 205 -9.86 -8.67 -9.99
C THR A 205 -9.00 -8.11 -11.11
N ASP A 206 -9.27 -8.51 -12.34
CA ASP A 206 -8.61 -7.94 -13.52
C ASP A 206 -9.11 -6.49 -13.73
N ARG A 207 -8.16 -5.56 -13.87
CA ARG A 207 -8.41 -4.13 -13.98
C ARG A 207 -7.63 -3.57 -15.16
N LYS A 208 -8.29 -2.73 -15.93
CA LYS A 208 -7.66 -1.91 -16.96
C LYS A 208 -6.93 -0.76 -16.28
N MET A 209 -5.68 -0.55 -16.68
CA MET A 209 -4.80 0.52 -16.24
C MET A 209 -4.55 1.43 -17.43
N GLU A 210 -4.78 2.73 -17.27
CA GLU A 210 -4.55 3.75 -18.31
C GLU A 210 -3.33 4.58 -17.95
N VAL A 211 -2.34 4.64 -18.84
CA VAL A 211 -1.12 5.43 -18.62
C VAL A 211 -1.44 6.91 -18.81
N ILE A 212 -1.49 7.68 -17.72
CA ILE A 212 -1.79 9.11 -17.77
C ILE A 212 -0.57 10.01 -17.60
N GLY A 213 0.54 9.47 -17.10
CA GLY A 213 1.76 10.23 -16.85
C GLY A 213 2.96 9.34 -16.56
N PHE A 214 4.14 9.96 -16.61
CA PHE A 214 5.38 9.35 -16.15
C PHE A 214 6.05 10.23 -15.09
N PHE A 215 6.58 9.60 -14.04
CA PHE A 215 7.40 10.30 -13.06
C PHE A 215 8.67 10.90 -13.69
N LYS A 216 9.26 11.88 -13.01
CA LYS A 216 10.66 12.25 -13.25
C LYS A 216 11.58 11.06 -12.99
N GLU A 217 12.71 11.04 -13.69
CA GLU A 217 13.77 10.08 -13.43
C GLU A 217 14.43 10.33 -12.08
N ASP A 218 14.96 9.27 -11.49
CA ASP A 218 15.83 9.26 -10.31
C ASP A 218 15.23 9.89 -9.05
N ILE A 219 13.90 9.84 -8.94
CA ILE A 219 13.19 10.14 -7.71
C ILE A 219 12.93 8.86 -6.91
N ALA A 220 12.98 8.97 -5.58
CA ALA A 220 12.71 7.88 -4.66
C ALA A 220 11.83 8.34 -3.50
N LEU A 221 10.87 7.51 -3.11
CA LEU A 221 10.19 7.68 -1.83
C LEU A 221 10.96 6.87 -0.79
N ARG A 222 11.41 7.51 0.30
CA ARG A 222 12.00 6.82 1.43
C ARG A 222 11.00 6.79 2.58
N ILE A 223 10.76 5.58 3.09
CA ILE A 223 9.98 5.35 4.31
C ILE A 223 10.90 4.61 5.27
N ASP A 224 11.24 5.26 6.37
CA ASP A 224 12.24 4.80 7.33
C ASP A 224 13.56 4.47 6.59
N ASP A 225 14.12 3.28 6.80
CA ASP A 225 15.37 2.85 6.16
C ASP A 225 15.18 2.26 4.75
N ILE A 226 13.96 2.29 4.20
CA ILE A 226 13.64 1.67 2.91
C ILE A 226 13.44 2.74 1.85
N GLU A 227 14.22 2.64 0.78
CA GLU A 227 14.11 3.51 -0.38
C GLU A 227 13.42 2.79 -1.55
N TYR A 228 12.37 3.42 -2.06
CA TYR A 228 11.55 2.96 -3.18
C TYR A 228 11.86 3.81 -4.40
N MET A 229 12.77 3.33 -5.26
CA MET A 229 13.13 3.98 -6.53
C MET A 229 11.94 3.99 -7.48
N LEU A 230 11.34 5.15 -7.73
CA LEU A 230 10.07 5.23 -8.46
C LEU A 230 10.20 5.01 -9.97
N ASN A 231 11.42 4.99 -10.52
CA ASN A 231 11.70 4.69 -11.94
C ASN A 231 11.03 3.40 -12.44
N THR A 232 10.82 2.42 -11.55
CA THR A 232 10.27 1.11 -11.91
C THR A 232 8.92 0.81 -11.26
N TYR A 233 8.25 1.82 -10.68
CA TYR A 233 6.98 1.65 -9.98
C TYR A 233 5.78 2.03 -10.85
N ILE A 234 4.68 1.30 -10.68
CA ILE A 234 3.35 1.72 -11.14
C ILE A 234 2.67 2.42 -9.97
N CYS A 235 2.38 3.71 -10.10
CA CYS A 235 1.60 4.45 -9.12
C CYS A 235 0.12 4.50 -9.51
N SER A 236 -0.74 4.12 -8.57
CA SER A 236 -2.20 4.11 -8.71
C SER A 236 -2.83 4.96 -7.61
N PRO A 237 -3.94 5.66 -7.89
CA PRO A 237 -4.69 6.33 -6.85
C PRO A 237 -5.40 5.30 -5.97
N TYR A 238 -5.48 5.59 -4.67
CA TYR A 238 -6.42 4.93 -3.77
C TYR A 238 -7.78 5.61 -3.89
N PHE A 239 -8.53 5.19 -4.90
CA PHE A 239 -9.87 5.68 -5.19
C PHE A 239 -10.89 5.39 -4.08
N GLN A 240 -11.90 6.25 -3.99
CA GLN A 240 -13.10 6.06 -3.18
C GLN A 240 -14.12 5.21 -3.94
N ILE A 241 -14.57 4.13 -3.30
CA ILE A 241 -15.61 3.24 -3.83
C ILE A 241 -16.93 3.55 -3.12
N LYS A 242 -17.80 4.33 -3.77
CA LYS A 242 -19.12 4.73 -3.20
C LYS A 242 -20.19 3.65 -3.32
N LYS A 243 -20.06 2.74 -4.30
CA LYS A 243 -21.05 1.71 -4.59
C LYS A 243 -20.89 0.52 -3.65
N SER A 244 -22.00 0.05 -3.07
CA SER A 244 -22.04 -1.22 -2.33
C SER A 244 -21.76 -2.40 -3.27
N PRO A 245 -21.08 -3.45 -2.81
CA PRO A 245 -20.78 -4.59 -3.67
C PRO A 245 -22.06 -5.28 -4.14
N SER A 246 -22.13 -5.57 -5.44
CA SER A 246 -23.24 -6.29 -6.07
C SER A 246 -23.02 -7.80 -6.18
N THR A 247 -21.77 -8.25 -5.97
CA THR A 247 -21.38 -9.65 -6.00
C THR A 247 -20.44 -9.99 -4.82
N ASN A 248 -20.31 -11.27 -4.49
CA ASN A 248 -19.35 -11.72 -3.49
C ASN A 248 -17.89 -11.39 -3.87
N ALA A 249 -17.55 -11.42 -5.16
CA ALA A 249 -16.22 -11.06 -5.63
C ALA A 249 -15.95 -9.57 -5.40
N GLU A 250 -16.91 -8.70 -5.73
CA GLU A 250 -16.82 -7.27 -5.43
C GLU A 250 -16.74 -7.01 -3.93
N ARG A 251 -17.48 -7.76 -3.11
CA ARG A 251 -17.41 -7.65 -1.65
C ARG A 251 -16.01 -8.00 -1.14
N ILE A 252 -15.45 -9.12 -1.57
CA ILE A 252 -14.09 -9.54 -1.18
C ILE A 252 -13.05 -8.52 -1.64
N PHE A 253 -13.18 -8.00 -2.86
CA PHE A 253 -12.32 -6.93 -3.37
C PHE A 253 -12.38 -5.70 -2.45
N GLN A 254 -13.58 -5.20 -2.13
CA GLN A 254 -13.74 -4.02 -1.28
C GLN A 254 -13.22 -4.26 0.16
N LEU A 255 -13.45 -5.43 0.74
CA LEU A 255 -12.91 -5.79 2.06
C LEU A 255 -11.38 -5.71 2.08
N ARG A 256 -10.71 -6.40 1.14
CA ARG A 256 -9.25 -6.39 1.05
C ARG A 256 -8.70 -5.00 0.73
N TYR A 257 -9.37 -4.29 -0.18
CA TYR A 257 -8.99 -2.95 -0.58
C TYR A 257 -9.01 -1.98 0.61
N TYR A 258 -10.07 -1.95 1.40
CA TYR A 258 -10.14 -1.07 2.55
C TYR A 258 -9.32 -1.56 3.76
N LEU A 259 -9.06 -2.86 3.89
CA LEU A 259 -8.06 -3.35 4.85
C LEU A 259 -6.68 -2.74 4.57
N GLU A 260 -6.21 -2.81 3.32
CA GLU A 260 -4.94 -2.22 2.92
C GLU A 260 -4.95 -0.69 3.03
N LYS A 261 -6.01 -0.04 2.53
CA LYS A 261 -6.17 1.42 2.55
C LYS A 261 -6.16 2.01 3.97
N ASN A 262 -6.62 1.24 4.96
CA ASN A 262 -6.61 1.64 6.37
C ASN A 262 -5.26 1.42 7.08
N GLN A 263 -4.25 0.83 6.45
CA GLN A 263 -2.89 0.67 7.04
C GLN A 263 -1.95 1.85 6.72
N GLY A 264 -2.51 3.06 6.59
CA GLY A 264 -1.78 4.28 6.26
C GLY A 264 -1.00 4.89 7.44
N PHE A 265 -0.63 6.16 7.29
CA PHE A 265 0.17 6.91 8.25
C PHE A 265 -0.60 8.13 8.78
N ILE A 266 -0.60 8.33 10.08
CA ILE A 266 -1.10 9.56 10.72
C ILE A 266 0.09 10.50 10.92
N GLN A 267 0.04 11.69 10.33
CA GLN A 267 1.03 12.74 10.63
C GLN A 267 0.77 13.37 11.99
N TYR A 268 1.86 13.70 12.68
CA TYR A 268 1.86 14.51 13.89
C TYR A 268 3.13 15.37 13.96
N THR A 269 3.14 16.35 14.85
CA THR A 269 4.28 17.24 15.07
C THR A 269 4.68 17.21 16.54
N ILE A 270 5.98 17.16 16.81
CA ILE A 270 6.53 17.36 18.15
C ILE A 270 7.18 18.74 18.17
N GLN A 271 6.89 19.53 19.21
CA GLN A 271 7.61 20.78 19.44
C GLN A 271 8.98 20.41 20.02
N ASN A 272 10.06 21.04 19.54
CA ASN A 272 11.40 20.86 20.11
C ASN A 272 11.44 21.41 21.56
N THR A 273 11.05 20.57 22.51
CA THR A 273 11.14 20.79 23.95
C THR A 273 12.32 20.00 24.51
N ASP A 274 12.80 20.38 25.70
CA ASP A 274 13.86 19.63 26.41
C ASP A 274 13.43 18.19 26.79
N ASP A 275 12.14 17.85 26.65
CA ASP A 275 11.54 16.55 27.01
C ASP A 275 10.92 15.81 25.82
N TYR A 276 11.53 15.94 24.64
CA TYR A 276 11.09 15.34 23.38
C TYR A 276 10.66 13.86 23.49
N MET A 277 11.42 13.03 24.23
CA MET A 277 11.14 11.59 24.34
C MET A 277 9.86 11.28 25.14
N THR A 278 9.57 12.09 26.16
CA THR A 278 8.34 11.95 26.95
C THR A 278 7.14 12.43 26.15
N ASP A 279 7.28 13.55 25.44
CA ASP A 279 6.25 14.10 24.56
C ASP A 279 5.88 13.12 23.43
N GLU A 280 6.88 12.51 22.77
CA GLU A 280 6.65 11.49 21.73
C GLU A 280 5.90 10.28 22.29
N THR A 281 6.35 9.75 23.43
CA THR A 281 5.72 8.57 24.05
C THR A 281 4.27 8.84 24.45
N MET A 282 3.97 10.03 24.96
CA MET A 282 2.61 10.44 25.32
C MET A 282 1.72 10.56 24.09
N ILE A 283 2.19 11.25 23.05
CA ILE A 283 1.44 11.39 21.79
C ILE A 283 1.13 10.03 21.18
N LEU A 284 2.10 9.11 21.14
CA LEU A 284 1.91 7.75 20.62
C LEU A 284 0.82 7.01 21.41
N LYS A 285 0.86 7.03 22.75
CA LYS A 285 -0.15 6.36 23.59
C LYS A 285 -1.55 6.95 23.39
N ASP A 286 -1.68 8.27 23.39
CA ASP A 286 -2.96 8.95 23.18
C ASP A 286 -3.54 8.61 21.80
N ARG A 287 -2.68 8.54 20.77
CA ARG A 287 -3.07 8.13 19.41
C ARG A 287 -3.47 6.65 19.36
N GLU A 288 -2.73 5.77 20.01
CA GLU A 288 -3.06 4.35 20.10
C GLU A 288 -4.44 4.13 20.74
N GLU A 289 -4.71 4.77 21.87
CA GLU A 289 -6.00 4.69 22.55
C GLU A 289 -7.14 5.25 21.70
N ALA A 290 -6.93 6.39 21.06
CA ALA A 290 -7.93 7.01 20.19
C ALA A 290 -8.27 6.12 18.98
N VAL A 291 -7.27 5.57 18.31
CA VAL A 291 -7.44 4.65 17.17
C VAL A 291 -8.17 3.38 17.59
N LYS A 292 -7.70 2.71 18.67
CA LYS A 292 -8.33 1.48 19.17
C LYS A 292 -9.79 1.71 19.56
N LYS A 293 -10.05 2.77 20.31
CA LYS A 293 -11.41 3.16 20.72
C LYS A 293 -12.28 3.40 19.49
N ARG A 294 -11.75 4.06 18.46
CA ARG A 294 -12.53 4.36 17.26
C ARG A 294 -12.81 3.12 16.42
N ALA A 295 -11.80 2.31 16.13
CA ALA A 295 -11.97 1.07 15.40
C ALA A 295 -12.99 0.14 16.08
N ALA A 296 -12.95 0.05 17.41
CA ALA A 296 -13.91 -0.75 18.18
C ALA A 296 -15.37 -0.29 18.03
N GLN A 297 -15.64 0.99 17.76
CA GLN A 297 -17.01 1.47 17.47
C GLN A 297 -17.58 0.88 16.17
N PHE A 298 -16.71 0.50 15.24
CA PHE A 298 -17.05 -0.19 14.00
C PHE A 298 -16.92 -1.71 14.10
N GLY A 299 -16.60 -2.26 15.28
CA GLY A 299 -16.29 -3.69 15.43
C GLY A 299 -15.01 -4.12 14.71
N LEU A 300 -14.11 -3.16 14.44
CA LEU A 300 -12.83 -3.38 13.78
C LEU A 300 -11.69 -3.43 14.81
N ASP A 301 -10.59 -4.09 14.46
CA ASP A 301 -9.42 -4.23 15.33
C ASP A 301 -8.18 -3.60 14.68
N TYR A 302 -7.91 -2.36 15.05
CA TYR A 302 -6.79 -1.55 14.57
C TYR A 302 -6.01 -0.95 15.74
N THR A 303 -4.71 -0.78 15.51
CA THR A 303 -3.75 -0.14 16.42
C THR A 303 -2.77 0.72 15.64
N ILE A 304 -1.87 1.39 16.35
CA ILE A 304 -0.67 1.99 15.74
C ILE A 304 0.57 1.12 16.01
N LEU A 305 1.60 1.30 15.19
CA LEU A 305 2.95 0.88 15.52
C LEU A 305 3.58 1.92 16.46
N MET A 306 4.10 1.47 17.60
CA MET A 306 4.64 2.32 18.67
C MET A 306 6.06 2.82 18.38
N TYR A 307 6.29 3.29 17.16
CA TYR A 307 7.51 3.98 16.74
C TYR A 307 7.17 5.01 15.66
N PRO A 308 7.81 6.19 15.67
CA PRO A 308 7.67 7.15 14.59
C PRO A 308 8.26 6.58 13.29
N SER A 309 7.62 6.91 12.18
CA SER A 309 8.15 6.74 10.83
C SER A 309 8.54 8.08 10.23
N GLU A 310 9.52 8.04 9.32
CA GLU A 310 9.90 9.16 8.47
C GLU A 310 9.51 8.87 7.02
N ILE A 311 8.92 9.86 6.34
CA ILE A 311 8.53 9.76 4.93
C ILE A 311 9.11 10.96 4.20
N ILE A 312 9.99 10.70 3.23
CA ILE A 312 10.73 11.74 2.53
C ILE A 312 10.78 11.40 1.04
N LEU A 313 10.50 12.38 0.18
CA LEU A 313 10.83 12.28 -1.24
C LEU A 313 12.28 12.73 -1.46
N ILE A 314 13.06 11.91 -2.16
CA ILE A 314 14.41 12.22 -2.61
C ILE A 314 14.38 12.47 -4.11
N ASP A 315 15.00 13.55 -4.53
CA ASP A 315 15.23 13.89 -5.93
C ASP A 315 16.75 13.84 -6.17
N ASN A 316 17.26 12.72 -6.67
CA ASN A 316 18.71 12.50 -6.81
C ASN A 316 19.34 13.37 -7.91
N ASN A 317 18.53 14.09 -8.70
CA ASN A 317 19.00 15.03 -9.70
C ASN A 317 19.32 16.42 -9.12
N LYS A 318 18.92 16.68 -7.87
CA LYS A 318 19.20 17.94 -7.15
C LYS A 318 20.28 17.67 -6.10
N ASN A 319 21.54 17.71 -6.53
CA ASN A 319 22.68 17.88 -5.63
C ASN A 319 22.97 19.36 -5.39
#